data_AF-A0A7V4J2X9-F1
#
_entry.id   AF-A0A7V4J2X9-F1
#
_cell.length_a   1.000
_cell.length_b   1.000
_cell.length_c   1.000
_cell.angle_alpha   90.00
_cell.angle_beta   90.00
_cell.angle_gamma   90.00
#
_symmetry.space_group_name_H-M   'P 1'
#
loop_
_entity.id
_entity.type
_entity.pdbx_description
1 polymer ?
#
loop_
_entity_poly.entity_id
_entity_poly.type
_entity_poly.pdbx_seq_one_letter_code
_entity_poly.pdbx_strand_id
1 'polypeptide(L)'
;MDTLSNPAALDSATAALVRLQRRWWRIAYASGIALVAGFCLLWVAWQPAYAARWALAAVPLVVYGMWLLRRHLADNHRPTEDFLLPDLGAGTALTVARGVGLALLGGFVLLPRPPGEYA
;
A
#
# COMPACT_ATOMS: atom_id res chain seq x y z
N MET A 1 22.40 31.48 -2.49
CA MET A 1 22.18 31.28 -3.93
C MET A 1 20.95 30.40 -4.04
N ASP A 2 19.78 31.02 -3.83
CA ASP A 2 18.53 30.32 -3.56
C ASP A 2 17.91 29.81 -4.85
N THR A 3 18.12 28.53 -5.13
CA THR A 3 17.50 27.81 -6.25
C THR A 3 15.97 27.67 -6.08
N LEU A 4 15.44 27.98 -4.88
CA LEU A 4 14.02 27.90 -4.52
C LEU A 4 13.17 29.09 -5.01
N SER A 5 13.79 30.17 -5.51
CA SER A 5 13.08 31.33 -6.06
C SER A 5 12.72 31.17 -7.55
N ASN A 6 13.14 30.06 -8.18
CA ASN A 6 12.91 29.83 -9.60
C ASN A 6 11.51 29.21 -9.82
N PRO A 7 10.56 29.91 -10.45
CA PRO A 7 9.22 29.38 -10.68
C PRO A 7 9.24 28.07 -11.50
N ALA A 8 10.20 27.90 -12.41
CA ALA A 8 10.34 26.68 -13.20
C ALA A 8 10.70 25.44 -12.34
N ALA A 9 11.43 25.63 -11.24
CA ALA A 9 11.77 24.54 -10.33
C ALA A 9 10.53 24.08 -9.54
N LEU A 10 9.70 25.03 -9.07
CA LEU A 10 8.45 24.75 -8.38
C LEU A 10 7.44 24.03 -9.29
N ASP A 11 7.35 24.42 -10.55
CA ASP A 11 6.47 23.77 -11.55
C ASP A 11 6.89 22.32 -11.79
N SER A 12 8.20 22.07 -11.91
CA SER A 12 8.73 20.72 -12.14
C SER A 12 8.51 19.78 -10.94
N ALA A 13 8.67 20.29 -9.71
CA ALA A 13 8.43 19.55 -8.47
C ALA A 13 6.93 19.20 -8.32
N THR A 14 6.05 20.17 -8.62
CA THR A 14 4.60 19.95 -8.59
C THR A 14 4.18 18.89 -9.61
N ALA A 15 4.70 18.96 -10.84
CA ALA A 15 4.44 17.96 -11.87
C ALA A 15 4.97 16.55 -11.49
N ALA A 16 6.11 16.47 -10.81
CA ALA A 16 6.65 15.21 -10.30
C ALA A 16 5.75 14.59 -9.22
N LEU A 17 5.29 15.40 -8.25
CA LEU A 17 4.36 14.96 -7.21
C LEU A 17 3.04 14.43 -7.78
N VAL A 18 2.47 15.10 -8.80
CA VAL A 18 1.23 14.64 -9.47
C VAL A 18 1.41 13.27 -10.11
N ARG A 19 2.57 13.01 -10.77
CA ARG A 19 2.88 11.69 -11.35
C ARG A 19 3.02 10.62 -10.26
N LEU A 20 3.70 10.96 -9.17
CA LEU A 20 3.92 10.06 -8.03
C LEU A 20 2.59 9.70 -7.35
N GLN A 21 1.70 10.68 -7.18
CA GLN A 21 0.35 10.48 -6.63
C GLN A 21 -0.51 9.60 -7.54
N ARG A 22 -0.40 9.74 -8.87
CA ARG A 22 -1.09 8.84 -9.82
C ARG A 22 -0.59 7.41 -9.73
N ARG A 23 0.71 7.22 -9.51
CA ARG A 23 1.30 5.88 -9.30
C ARG A 23 0.91 5.28 -7.96
N TRP A 24 0.86 6.09 -6.91
CA TRP A 24 0.29 5.70 -5.62
C TRP A 24 -1.16 5.23 -5.78
N TRP A 25 -2.00 5.94 -6.53
CA TRP A 25 -3.37 5.51 -6.81
C TRP A 25 -3.44 4.15 -7.53
N ARG A 26 -2.56 3.88 -8.49
CA ARG A 26 -2.48 2.55 -9.14
C ARG A 26 -2.16 1.45 -8.13
N ILE A 27 -1.20 1.68 -7.22
CA ILE A 27 -0.81 0.72 -6.18
C ILE A 27 -1.96 0.54 -5.17
N ALA A 28 -2.59 1.64 -4.75
CA ALA A 28 -3.74 1.62 -3.86
C ALA A 28 -4.91 0.82 -4.46
N TYR A 29 -5.20 1.05 -5.75
CA TYR A 29 -6.25 0.33 -6.47
C TYR A 29 -5.92 -1.16 -6.60
N ALA A 30 -4.69 -1.51 -6.99
CA ALA A 30 -4.27 -2.91 -7.07
C ALA A 30 -4.35 -3.63 -5.71
N SER A 31 -3.96 -2.95 -4.63
CA SER A 31 -4.04 -3.48 -3.27
C SER A 31 -5.50 -3.63 -2.80
N GLY A 32 -6.36 -2.68 -3.17
CA GLY A 32 -7.81 -2.76 -2.94
C GLY A 32 -8.44 -3.94 -3.68
N ILE A 33 -8.09 -4.16 -4.95
CA ILE A 33 -8.53 -5.34 -5.71
C ILE A 33 -8.10 -6.62 -5.01
N ALA A 34 -6.84 -6.73 -4.58
CA ALA A 34 -6.36 -7.92 -3.89
C ALA A 34 -7.13 -8.18 -2.58
N LEU A 35 -7.47 -7.13 -1.83
CA LEU A 35 -8.25 -7.23 -0.60
C LEU A 35 -9.70 -7.66 -0.86
N VAL A 36 -10.36 -7.07 -1.86
CA VAL A 36 -11.72 -7.45 -2.27
C VAL A 36 -11.74 -8.88 -2.81
N ALA A 37 -10.77 -9.27 -3.63
CA ALA A 37 -10.64 -10.64 -4.14
C ALA A 37 -10.48 -11.64 -3.00
N GLY A 38 -9.62 -11.34 -2.00
CA GLY A 38 -9.47 -12.16 -0.80
C GLY A 38 -10.77 -12.28 -0.01
N PHE A 39 -11.47 -11.16 0.21
CA PHE A 39 -12.76 -11.16 0.90
C PHE A 39 -13.82 -12.00 0.16
N CYS A 40 -14.00 -11.79 -1.14
CA CYS A 40 -14.94 -12.55 -1.96
C CYS A 40 -14.60 -14.04 -1.99
N LEU A 41 -13.31 -14.38 -2.08
CA LEU A 41 -12.86 -15.77 -2.04
C LEU A 41 -13.22 -16.42 -0.70
N LEU A 42 -12.95 -15.77 0.44
CA LEU A 42 -13.30 -16.28 1.76
C LEU A 42 -14.83 -16.34 1.97
N TRP A 43 -15.56 -15.38 1.41
CA TRP A 43 -17.01 -15.34 1.46
C TRP A 43 -17.64 -16.55 0.76
N VAL A 44 -17.15 -16.88 -0.44
CA VAL A 44 -17.65 -17.99 -1.26
C VAL A 44 -17.13 -19.35 -0.77
N ALA A 45 -15.85 -19.43 -0.40
CA ALA A 45 -15.21 -20.71 -0.09
C ALA A 45 -15.43 -21.18 1.35
N TRP A 46 -15.67 -20.26 2.30
CA TRP A 46 -15.81 -20.59 3.72
C TRP A 46 -17.14 -20.11 4.31
N GLN A 47 -17.13 -18.98 5.01
CA GLN A 47 -18.30 -18.43 5.69
C GLN A 47 -18.18 -16.90 5.73
N PRO A 48 -19.30 -16.18 5.51
CA PRO A 48 -19.35 -14.72 5.60
C PRO A 48 -18.74 -14.13 6.88
N ALA A 49 -18.97 -14.79 8.02
CA ALA A 49 -18.46 -14.35 9.32
C ALA A 49 -16.92 -14.37 9.40
N TYR A 50 -16.28 -15.37 8.79
CA TYR A 50 -14.81 -15.46 8.74
C TYR A 50 -14.21 -14.48 7.74
N ALA A 51 -14.88 -14.24 6.61
CA ALA A 51 -14.49 -13.19 5.67
C ALA A 51 -14.50 -11.80 6.33
N ALA A 52 -15.54 -11.49 7.13
CA ALA A 52 -15.62 -10.24 7.89
C ALA A 52 -14.51 -10.11 8.95
N ARG A 53 -14.24 -11.16 9.72
CA ARG A 53 -13.14 -11.19 10.71
C ARG A 53 -11.77 -11.04 10.06
N TRP A 54 -11.56 -11.69 8.92
CA TRP A 54 -10.34 -11.57 8.14
C TRP A 54 -10.13 -10.12 7.67
N ALA A 55 -11.19 -9.49 7.14
CA ALA A 55 -11.13 -8.11 6.69
C ALA A 55 -10.85 -7.12 7.83
N LEU A 56 -11.39 -7.35 9.03
CA LEU A 56 -11.13 -6.52 10.21
C LEU A 56 -9.63 -6.44 10.56
N ALA A 57 -8.85 -7.49 10.30
CA ALA A 57 -7.40 -7.48 10.49
C ALA A 57 -6.63 -7.02 9.24
N ALA A 58 -7.03 -7.47 8.05
CA ALA A 58 -6.30 -7.17 6.81
C ALA A 58 -6.44 -5.70 6.37
N VAL A 59 -7.64 -5.10 6.52
CA VAL A 59 -7.90 -3.72 6.08
C VAL A 59 -7.02 -2.70 6.79
N PRO A 60 -6.92 -2.68 8.14
CA PRO A 60 -6.06 -1.72 8.84
C PRO A 60 -4.59 -1.82 8.43
N LEU A 61 -4.07 -3.04 8.21
CA LEU A 61 -2.68 -3.26 7.80
C LEU A 61 -2.40 -2.69 6.41
N VAL A 62 -3.30 -2.93 5.45
CA VAL A 62 -3.18 -2.36 4.08
C VAL A 62 -3.34 -0.85 4.10
N VAL A 63 -4.32 -0.33 4.83
CA VAL A 63 -4.57 1.12 4.96
C VAL A 63 -3.35 1.82 5.58
N TYR A 64 -2.78 1.24 6.65
CA TYR A 64 -1.59 1.78 7.30
C TYR A 64 -0.39 1.81 6.34
N GLY A 65 -0.13 0.71 5.62
CA GLY A 65 0.95 0.66 4.62
C GLY A 65 0.77 1.70 3.51
N MET A 66 -0.46 1.89 3.03
CA MET A 66 -0.77 2.84 1.97
C MET A 66 -0.69 4.29 2.47
N TRP A 67 -1.09 4.56 3.71
CA TRP A 67 -0.94 5.85 4.37
C TRP A 67 0.53 6.21 4.58
N LEU A 68 1.33 5.26 5.07
CA LEU A 68 2.77 5.45 5.25
C LEU A 68 3.44 5.75 3.90
N LEU A 69 3.11 4.99 2.85
CA LEU A 69 3.61 5.24 1.50
C LEU A 69 3.25 6.65 1.03
N ARG A 70 2.00 7.10 1.26
CA ARG A 70 1.53 8.44 0.89
C ARG A 70 2.31 9.54 1.61
N ARG A 71 2.58 9.34 2.90
CA ARG A 71 3.29 10.32 3.74
C ARG A 71 4.73 10.53 3.28
N HIS A 72 5.40 9.47 2.84
CA HIS A 72 6.79 9.51 2.41
C HIS A 72 6.98 9.72 0.89
N LEU A 73 5.92 10.06 0.15
CA LEU A 73 6.03 10.41 -1.28
C LEU A 73 6.90 11.65 -1.52
N ALA A 74 6.84 12.62 -0.61
CA ALA A 74 7.62 13.85 -0.69
C ALA A 74 9.13 13.62 -0.44
N ASP A 75 9.47 12.52 0.22
CA ASP A 75 10.86 12.16 0.55
C ASP A 75 11.53 11.36 -0.60
N ASN A 76 10.88 11.21 -1.75
CA ASN A 76 11.41 10.47 -2.91
C ASN A 76 12.42 11.31 -3.71
N HIS A 77 13.52 11.69 -3.06
CA HIS A 77 14.67 12.36 -3.65
C HIS A 77 15.95 11.56 -3.35
N ARG A 78 16.98 11.69 -4.20
CA ARG A 78 18.28 11.09 -3.91
C ARG A 78 19.01 11.94 -2.86
N PRO A 79 19.82 11.35 -1.96
CA PRO A 79 20.59 12.10 -0.96
C PRO A 79 21.54 13.15 -1.57
N THR A 80 21.89 13.00 -2.85
CA THR A 80 22.82 13.85 -3.60
C THR A 80 22.16 14.74 -4.66
N GLU A 81 20.82 14.66 -4.84
CA GLU A 81 20.10 15.44 -5.85
C GLU A 81 18.84 16.08 -5.23
N ASP A 82 18.68 17.40 -5.38
CA ASP A 82 17.50 18.17 -4.92
C ASP A 82 16.25 17.96 -5.82
N PHE A 83 16.32 17.07 -6.80
CA PHE A 83 15.22 16.81 -7.73
C PHE A 83 14.41 15.57 -7.32
N LEU A 84 13.10 15.76 -7.15
CA LEU A 84 12.12 14.70 -6.89
C LEU A 84 12.13 13.68 -8.04
N LEU A 85 12.43 12.41 -7.73
CA LEU A 85 12.37 11.37 -8.75
C LEU A 85 10.90 11.12 -9.11
N PRO A 86 10.55 11.17 -10.41
CA PRO A 86 9.18 11.00 -10.87
C PRO A 86 8.69 9.55 -10.77
N ASP A 87 9.55 8.62 -10.31
CA ASP A 87 9.23 7.21 -10.28
C ASP A 87 9.37 6.58 -8.88
N LEU A 88 8.31 5.87 -8.48
CA LEU A 88 8.37 4.87 -7.41
C LEU A 88 8.99 3.63 -8.04
N GLY A 89 10.31 3.49 -7.89
CA GLY A 89 11.09 2.41 -8.47
C GLY A 89 10.54 1.01 -8.13
N ALA A 90 10.98 0.00 -8.89
CA ALA A 90 10.54 -1.38 -8.73
C ALA A 90 10.72 -1.93 -7.29
N GLY A 91 11.73 -1.44 -6.55
CA GLY A 91 11.94 -1.79 -5.15
C GLY A 91 10.80 -1.38 -4.22
N THR A 92 10.22 -0.19 -4.41
CA THR A 92 9.07 0.25 -3.62
C THR A 92 7.83 -0.55 -3.98
N ALA A 93 7.63 -0.85 -5.27
CA ALA A 93 6.53 -1.71 -5.71
C ALA A 93 6.61 -3.12 -5.10
N LEU A 94 7.80 -3.74 -5.10
CA LEU A 94 8.03 -5.06 -4.50
C LEU A 94 7.82 -5.04 -2.99
N THR A 95 8.29 -3.98 -2.32
CA THR A 95 8.12 -3.81 -0.87
C THR A 95 6.65 -3.66 -0.50
N VAL A 96 5.88 -2.87 -1.26
CA VAL A 96 4.44 -2.74 -1.06
C VAL A 96 3.72 -4.05 -1.35
N ALA A 97 4.06 -4.75 -2.44
CA ALA A 97 3.49 -6.05 -2.76
C ALA A 97 3.72 -7.06 -1.63
N ARG A 98 4.94 -7.09 -1.07
CA ARG A 98 5.27 -7.90 0.10
C ARG A 98 4.44 -7.49 1.33
N GLY A 99 4.33 -6.19 1.60
CA GLY A 99 3.54 -5.67 2.71
C GLY A 99 2.06 -6.02 2.60
N VAL A 100 1.47 -5.92 1.41
CA VAL A 100 0.09 -6.35 1.12
C VAL A 100 -0.04 -7.86 1.31
N GLY A 101 0.89 -8.67 0.80
CA GLY A 101 0.88 -10.12 1.03
C GLY A 101 0.89 -10.48 2.53
N LEU A 102 1.75 -9.82 3.30
CA LEU A 102 1.79 -10.00 4.76
C LEU A 102 0.52 -9.51 5.46
N ALA A 103 -0.12 -8.43 4.98
CA ALA A 103 -1.38 -7.95 5.51
C ALA A 103 -2.54 -8.93 5.24
N LEU A 104 -2.61 -9.50 4.05
CA LEU A 104 -3.60 -10.51 3.69
C LEU A 104 -3.42 -11.79 4.52
N LEU A 105 -2.17 -12.21 4.76
CA LEU A 105 -1.85 -13.31 5.67
C LEU A 105 -2.19 -12.95 7.12
N GLY A 106 -1.90 -11.72 7.55
CA GLY A 106 -2.24 -11.19 8.87
C GLY A 106 -3.75 -11.20 9.16
N GLY A 107 -4.58 -11.10 8.13
CA GLY A 107 -6.03 -11.27 8.24
C GLY A 107 -6.45 -12.59 8.90
N PHE A 108 -5.66 -13.66 8.74
CA PHE A 108 -5.96 -14.97 9.34
C PHE A 108 -5.67 -15.04 10.84
N VAL A 109 -4.98 -14.06 11.43
CA VAL A 109 -4.63 -14.06 12.87
C VAL A 109 -5.88 -14.01 13.76
N LEU A 110 -6.94 -13.36 13.30
CA LEU A 110 -8.21 -13.23 14.05
C LEU A 110 -9.20 -14.36 13.75
N LEU A 111 -8.84 -15.32 12.90
CA LEU A 111 -9.70 -16.45 12.63
C LEU A 111 -9.56 -17.50 13.75
N PRO A 112 -10.68 -18.09 14.20
CA PRO A 112 -10.64 -19.16 15.19
C PRO A 112 -9.80 -20.32 14.65
N ARG A 113 -8.92 -20.88 15.49
CA ARG A 113 -8.22 -22.12 15.15
C ARG A 113 -9.25 -23.23 14.97
N PRO A 114 -9.09 -24.11 13.96
CA PRO A 114 -9.90 -25.31 13.90
C PRO A 114 -9.75 -26.07 15.22
N PRO A 115 -10.84 -26.64 15.77
CA PRO A 115 -10.74 -27.49 16.94
C PRO A 115 -9.75 -28.61 16.61
N GLY A 116 -8.65 -28.65 17.36
CA GLY A 116 -7.68 -29.73 17.21
C GLY A 116 -8.35 -31.01 17.69
N GLU A 117 -8.48 -31.98 16.80
CA GLU A 117 -8.81 -33.35 17.15
C GLU A 117 -7.59 -33.96 17.88
N TYR A 118 -7.42 -33.58 19.14
CA TYR A 118 -6.63 -34.37 20.09
C TYR A 118 -7.63 -34.93 21.10
N ALA A 119 -8.31 -35.99 20.68
CA ALA A 119 -9.00 -36.94 21.56
C ALA A 119 -8.11 -38.18 21.70
#